data_AF-A0A9E4RD94-F1
#
_entry.id   AF-A0A9E4RD94-F1
#
_cell.length_a   1.000
_cell.length_b   1.000
_cell.length_c   1.000
_cell.angle_alpha   90.00
_cell.angle_beta   90.00
_cell.angle_gamma   90.00
#
_symmetry.space_group_name_H-M   'P 1'
#
loop_
_entity.id
_entity.type
_entity.pdbx_description
1 polymer ?
#
loop_
_entity_poly.entity_id
_entity_poly.type
_entity_poly.pdbx_seq_one_letter_code
_entity_poly.pdbx_strand_id
1 'polypeptide(L)'
;MPSPVSVTPKSLEEYRRHVGDQVIAEIEELARPLRGARVLHLNATAFGGGVAELLNSIIPLLQDLGIEAEWQVIDAHAEFFNVTKSMHNAMQGMYIPWSKAMADTWREVNQANADAITEQYDYVYVHDPQPAGLLHYIRLRDAGGLGAKWIWRCHLDTTEALPEVWDFLRGYVELYDAAVFTMDGYVKSELGPQLAIIPPAIDPTST
;
A
#
# COMPACT_ATOMS: atom_id res chain seq x y z
N MET A 1 -16.92 -2.56 -4.37
CA MET A 1 -16.25 -3.30 -3.27
C MET A 1 -14.87 -3.72 -3.75
N PRO A 2 -13.83 -3.65 -2.91
CA PRO A 2 -12.51 -4.14 -3.30
C PRO A 2 -12.59 -5.58 -3.81
N SER A 3 -11.89 -5.85 -4.91
CA SER A 3 -11.94 -7.13 -5.60
C SER A 3 -10.65 -7.91 -5.37
N PRO A 4 -10.72 -9.22 -5.03
CA PRO A 4 -9.53 -10.03 -4.84
C PRO A 4 -8.77 -10.23 -6.14
N VAL A 5 -7.45 -10.33 -6.05
CA VAL A 5 -6.56 -10.62 -7.17
C VAL A 5 -5.85 -11.94 -6.93
N SER A 6 -6.01 -12.88 -7.86
CA SER A 6 -5.30 -14.15 -7.82
C SER A 6 -3.84 -13.96 -8.23
N VAL A 7 -2.93 -14.53 -7.45
CA VAL A 7 -1.50 -14.57 -7.75
C VAL A 7 -1.06 -15.97 -8.14
N THR A 8 0.00 -16.07 -8.94
CA THR A 8 0.61 -17.36 -9.28
C THR A 8 1.55 -17.74 -8.15
N PRO A 9 1.46 -18.97 -7.58
CA PRO A 9 2.37 -19.42 -6.53
C PRO A 9 3.84 -19.30 -6.96
N LYS A 10 4.69 -18.91 -6.01
CA LYS A 10 6.15 -18.83 -6.14
C LYS A 10 6.77 -19.49 -4.93
N SER A 11 7.91 -20.15 -5.10
CA SER A 11 8.68 -20.67 -3.97
C SER A 11 9.88 -19.78 -3.68
N LEU A 12 10.11 -19.49 -2.40
CA LEU A 12 11.31 -18.81 -1.92
C LEU A 12 12.59 -19.56 -2.35
N GLU A 13 12.51 -20.88 -2.52
CA GLU A 13 13.62 -21.71 -2.98
C GLU A 13 14.16 -21.30 -4.36
N GLU A 14 13.30 -20.79 -5.25
CA GLU A 14 13.69 -20.32 -6.59
C GLU A 14 14.68 -19.14 -6.53
N TYR A 15 14.66 -18.41 -5.41
CA TYR A 15 15.53 -17.26 -5.16
C TYR A 15 16.87 -17.64 -4.55
N ARG A 16 17.03 -18.88 -4.04
CA ARG A 16 18.26 -19.33 -3.36
C ARG A 16 19.51 -19.14 -4.21
N ARG A 17 19.43 -19.40 -5.52
CA ARG A 17 20.56 -19.22 -6.45
C ARG A 17 21.01 -17.76 -6.60
N HIS A 18 20.15 -16.80 -6.27
CA HIS A 18 20.39 -15.36 -6.43
C HIS A 18 20.93 -14.72 -5.14
N VAL A 19 20.43 -15.15 -3.98
CA VAL A 19 20.73 -14.52 -2.68
C VAL A 19 21.55 -15.40 -1.74
N GLY A 20 21.65 -16.71 -2.01
CA GLY A 20 22.39 -17.68 -1.20
C GLY A 20 21.66 -18.14 0.07
N ASP A 21 22.17 -19.19 0.69
CA ASP A 21 21.51 -19.89 1.79
C ASP A 21 21.31 -19.04 3.04
N GLN A 22 22.26 -18.15 3.34
CA GLN A 22 22.21 -17.31 4.52
C GLN A 22 21.01 -16.37 4.51
N VAL A 23 20.74 -15.74 3.36
CA VAL A 23 19.60 -14.81 3.21
C VAL A 23 18.28 -15.58 3.28
N ILE A 24 18.20 -16.75 2.65
CA ILE A 24 16.99 -17.59 2.70
C ILE A 24 16.68 -17.99 4.15
N ALA A 25 17.69 -18.48 4.89
CA ALA A 25 17.52 -18.86 6.29
C ALA A 25 17.11 -17.69 7.18
N GLU A 26 17.65 -16.49 6.94
CA GLU A 26 17.28 -15.27 7.65
C GLU A 26 15.81 -14.90 7.41
N ILE A 27 15.35 -14.94 6.14
CA ILE A 27 13.96 -14.67 5.79
C ILE A 27 13.02 -15.67 6.47
N GLU A 28 13.36 -16.97 6.46
CA GLU A 28 12.57 -18.02 7.11
C GLU A 28 12.49 -17.84 8.64
N GLU A 29 13.60 -17.44 9.28
CA GLU A 29 13.66 -17.17 10.72
C GLU A 29 12.77 -15.97 11.09
N LEU A 30 12.85 -14.88 10.31
CA LEU A 30 12.05 -13.67 10.50
C LEU A 30 10.55 -13.90 10.24
N ALA A 31 10.21 -14.77 9.30
CA ALA A 31 8.82 -15.11 8.99
C ALA A 31 8.18 -16.06 10.01
N ARG A 32 8.97 -16.86 10.74
CA ARG A 32 8.47 -17.85 11.70
C ARG A 32 7.42 -17.30 12.70
N PRO A 33 7.63 -16.15 13.39
CA PRO A 33 6.62 -15.61 14.30
C PRO A 33 5.37 -15.05 13.60
N LEU A 34 5.40 -14.86 12.28
CA LEU A 34 4.31 -14.30 11.48
C LEU A 34 3.49 -15.39 10.76
N ARG A 35 3.84 -16.66 10.90
CA ARG A 35 3.08 -17.76 10.28
C ARG A 35 1.63 -17.77 10.76
N GLY A 36 0.70 -17.84 9.82
CA GLY A 36 -0.74 -17.75 10.06
C GLY A 36 -1.28 -16.32 10.25
N ALA A 37 -0.41 -15.29 10.22
CA ALA A 37 -0.88 -13.91 10.24
C ALA A 37 -1.64 -13.59 8.96
N ARG A 38 -2.78 -12.92 9.11
CA ARG A 38 -3.64 -12.45 8.01
C ARG A 38 -3.18 -11.07 7.56
N VAL A 39 -2.70 -10.97 6.32
CA VAL A 39 -2.14 -9.73 5.78
C VAL A 39 -2.88 -9.33 4.53
N LEU A 40 -3.51 -8.15 4.53
CA LEU A 40 -4.17 -7.61 3.36
C LEU A 40 -3.30 -6.55 2.69
N HIS A 41 -3.14 -6.64 1.36
CA HIS A 41 -2.58 -5.59 0.52
C HIS A 41 -3.68 -4.95 -0.33
N LEU A 42 -3.80 -3.63 -0.26
CA LEU A 42 -4.78 -2.82 -0.99
C LEU A 42 -4.08 -1.83 -1.92
N ASN A 43 -4.46 -1.83 -3.20
CA ASN A 43 -4.00 -0.82 -4.15
C ASN A 43 -5.09 -0.47 -5.18
N ALA A 44 -4.75 0.36 -6.18
CA ALA A 44 -5.70 0.88 -7.17
C ALA A 44 -5.89 0.02 -8.42
N THR A 45 -4.96 -0.89 -8.74
CA THR A 45 -5.03 -1.68 -9.99
C THR A 45 -4.27 -3.00 -9.88
N ALA A 46 -4.82 -4.05 -10.49
CA ALA A 46 -4.18 -5.36 -10.63
C ALA A 46 -3.21 -5.42 -11.82
N PHE A 47 -3.29 -4.44 -12.73
CA PHE A 47 -2.58 -4.45 -14.00
C PHE A 47 -1.91 -3.11 -14.26
N GLY A 48 -0.68 -3.17 -14.76
CA GLY A 48 0.09 -2.00 -15.16
C GLY A 48 0.65 -1.22 -13.96
N GLY A 49 1.97 -0.98 -14.00
CA GLY A 49 2.69 -0.21 -12.99
C GLY A 49 3.46 -1.07 -11.99
N GLY A 50 4.49 -0.47 -11.38
CA GLY A 50 5.44 -1.17 -10.53
C GLY A 50 4.84 -1.78 -9.27
N VAL A 51 3.74 -1.24 -8.74
CA VAL A 51 3.05 -1.81 -7.57
C VAL A 51 2.41 -3.15 -7.90
N ALA A 52 1.73 -3.27 -9.05
CA ALA A 52 1.11 -4.53 -9.45
C ALA A 52 2.18 -5.60 -9.73
N GLU A 53 3.28 -5.24 -10.37
CA GLU A 53 4.43 -6.13 -10.61
C GLU A 53 5.07 -6.61 -9.29
N LEU A 54 5.25 -5.69 -8.34
CA LEU A 54 5.73 -6.00 -6.99
C LEU A 54 4.78 -6.97 -6.28
N LEU A 55 3.48 -6.70 -6.27
CA LEU A 55 2.47 -7.51 -5.58
C LEU A 55 2.34 -8.92 -6.17
N ASN A 56 2.49 -9.06 -7.49
CA ASN A 56 2.56 -10.38 -8.14
C ASN A 56 3.77 -11.23 -7.69
N SER A 57 4.77 -10.62 -7.05
CA SER A 57 5.96 -11.31 -6.57
C SER A 57 5.97 -11.48 -5.06
N ILE A 58 5.66 -10.43 -4.31
CA ILE A 58 5.76 -10.48 -2.85
C ILE A 58 4.63 -11.27 -2.21
N ILE A 59 3.39 -11.19 -2.73
CA ILE A 59 2.25 -11.92 -2.15
C ILE A 59 2.47 -13.44 -2.17
N PRO A 60 2.81 -14.08 -3.29
CA PRO A 60 3.05 -15.52 -3.29
C PRO A 60 4.27 -15.93 -2.45
N LEU A 61 5.30 -15.08 -2.31
CA LEU A 61 6.43 -15.34 -1.42
C LEU A 61 6.04 -15.29 0.06
N LEU A 62 5.19 -14.35 0.46
CA LEU A 62 4.61 -14.32 1.80
C LEU A 62 3.78 -15.58 2.06
N GLN A 63 3.00 -16.03 1.07
CA GLN A 63 2.22 -17.26 1.15
C GLN A 63 3.11 -18.50 1.32
N ASP A 64 4.21 -18.62 0.57
CA ASP A 64 5.19 -19.72 0.71
C ASP A 64 5.85 -19.76 2.10
N LEU A 65 6.01 -18.59 2.72
CA LEU A 65 6.50 -18.45 4.10
C LEU A 65 5.46 -18.82 5.18
N GLY A 66 4.23 -19.12 4.78
CA GLY A 66 3.12 -19.50 5.67
C GLY A 66 2.33 -18.31 6.22
N ILE A 67 2.40 -17.14 5.58
CA ILE A 67 1.60 -15.95 5.91
C ILE A 67 0.33 -15.99 5.05
N GLU A 68 -0.85 -15.73 5.66
CA GLU A 68 -2.12 -15.64 4.94
C GLU A 68 -2.23 -14.27 4.25
N ALA A 69 -1.42 -14.07 3.21
CA ALA A 69 -1.36 -12.82 2.46
C ALA A 69 -2.39 -12.78 1.33
N GLU A 70 -3.19 -11.72 1.30
CA GLU A 70 -4.22 -11.44 0.29
C GLU A 70 -3.94 -10.12 -0.42
N TRP A 71 -4.36 -10.03 -1.68
CA TRP A 71 -4.31 -8.81 -2.46
C TRP A 71 -5.70 -8.45 -2.98
N GLN A 72 -6.15 -7.23 -2.70
CA GLN A 72 -7.38 -6.67 -3.22
C GLN A 72 -7.14 -5.32 -3.90
N VAL A 73 -7.92 -5.03 -4.94
CA VAL A 73 -7.93 -3.75 -5.65
C VAL A 73 -9.19 -2.98 -5.33
N ILE A 74 -9.09 -1.69 -5.05
CA ILE A 74 -10.28 -0.85 -4.84
C ILE A 74 -11.15 -0.77 -6.09
N ASP A 75 -12.45 -0.64 -5.89
CA ASP A 75 -13.44 -0.40 -6.93
C ASP A 75 -13.57 1.11 -7.18
N ALA A 76 -13.28 1.56 -8.39
CA ALA A 76 -13.22 2.97 -8.71
C ALA A 76 -13.63 3.25 -10.17
N HIS A 77 -14.25 4.41 -10.38
CA HIS A 77 -14.64 4.88 -11.71
C HIS A 77 -13.54 5.72 -12.37
N ALA A 78 -13.63 5.91 -13.69
CA ALA A 78 -12.58 6.58 -14.49
C ALA A 78 -12.21 7.98 -14.00
N GLU A 79 -13.19 8.75 -13.50
CA GLU A 79 -12.94 10.09 -12.95
C GLU A 79 -12.01 10.04 -11.72
N PHE A 80 -12.15 9.05 -10.85
CA PHE A 80 -11.24 8.86 -9.72
C PHE A 80 -9.80 8.60 -10.18
N PHE A 81 -9.61 7.81 -11.24
CA PHE A 81 -8.27 7.59 -11.80
C PHE A 81 -7.67 8.88 -12.41
N ASN A 82 -8.49 9.75 -12.99
CA ASN A 82 -8.04 11.07 -13.46
C ASN A 82 -7.63 11.98 -12.28
N VAL A 83 -8.43 11.99 -11.21
CA VAL A 83 -8.15 12.74 -9.97
C VAL A 83 -6.86 12.24 -9.31
N THR A 84 -6.71 10.92 -9.16
CA THR A 84 -5.55 10.34 -8.49
C THR A 84 -4.28 10.43 -9.32
N LYS A 85 -4.36 10.40 -10.66
CA LYS A 85 -3.24 10.76 -11.53
C LYS A 85 -2.80 12.22 -11.34
N SER A 86 -3.76 13.12 -11.18
CA SER A 86 -3.47 14.52 -10.86
C SER A 86 -2.81 14.68 -9.49
N MET A 87 -3.32 13.96 -8.48
CA MET A 87 -2.72 13.87 -7.15
C MET A 87 -1.29 13.33 -7.22
N HIS A 88 -1.06 12.23 -7.94
CA HIS A 88 0.26 11.63 -8.14
C HIS A 88 1.26 12.63 -8.75
N ASN A 89 0.89 13.29 -9.84
CA ASN A 89 1.75 14.29 -10.49
C ASN A 89 2.03 15.49 -9.56
N ALA A 90 1.04 15.96 -8.82
CA ALA A 90 1.21 17.04 -7.85
C ALA A 90 2.10 16.63 -6.66
N MET A 91 2.00 15.38 -6.22
CA MET A 91 2.88 14.80 -5.20
C MET A 91 4.33 14.71 -5.66
N GLN A 92 4.59 14.73 -6.97
CA GLN A 92 5.94 14.76 -7.56
C GLN A 92 6.35 16.16 -8.07
N GLY A 93 5.65 17.22 -7.66
CA GLY A 93 6.02 18.62 -7.93
C GLY A 93 5.46 19.26 -9.19
N MET A 94 4.59 18.57 -9.94
CA MET A 94 3.87 19.20 -11.05
C MET A 94 2.75 20.10 -10.52
N TYR A 95 2.78 21.40 -10.82
CA TYR A 95 1.71 22.31 -10.41
C TYR A 95 0.36 21.91 -11.02
N ILE A 96 -0.56 21.44 -10.19
CA ILE A 96 -1.94 21.11 -10.52
C ILE A 96 -2.83 21.64 -9.39
N PRO A 97 -3.75 22.58 -9.66
CA PRO A 97 -4.64 23.10 -8.63
C PRO A 97 -5.50 21.99 -7.99
N TRP A 98 -5.40 21.82 -6.68
CA TRP A 98 -6.16 20.82 -5.95
C TRP A 98 -7.56 21.35 -5.62
N SER A 99 -8.53 21.04 -6.48
CA SER A 99 -9.89 21.56 -6.31
C SER A 99 -10.72 20.78 -5.29
N LYS A 100 -11.75 21.44 -4.73
CA LYS A 100 -12.73 20.78 -3.86
C LYS A 100 -13.40 19.59 -4.55
N ALA A 101 -13.74 19.70 -5.82
CA ALA A 101 -14.37 18.62 -6.58
C ALA A 101 -13.47 17.37 -6.64
N MET A 102 -12.18 17.55 -6.92
CA MET A 102 -11.20 16.45 -6.92
C MET A 102 -11.10 15.79 -5.53
N ALA A 103 -11.03 16.60 -4.48
CA ALA A 103 -11.01 16.10 -3.11
C ALA A 103 -12.28 15.30 -2.77
N ASP A 104 -13.45 15.77 -3.19
CA ASP A 104 -14.73 15.11 -2.94
C ASP A 104 -14.84 13.78 -3.70
N THR A 105 -14.42 13.72 -4.97
CA THR A 105 -14.35 12.46 -5.73
C THR A 105 -13.42 11.44 -5.06
N TRP A 106 -12.25 11.88 -4.59
CA TRP A 106 -11.32 10.98 -3.90
C TRP A 106 -11.90 10.44 -2.59
N ARG A 107 -12.59 11.30 -1.83
CA ARG A 107 -13.26 10.94 -0.58
C ARG A 107 -14.40 9.96 -0.79
N GLU A 108 -15.25 10.20 -1.78
CA GLU A 108 -16.39 9.33 -2.11
C GLU A 108 -15.95 7.89 -2.38
N VAL A 109 -14.94 7.72 -3.25
CA VAL A 109 -14.43 6.38 -3.58
C VAL A 109 -13.75 5.71 -2.39
N ASN A 110 -12.97 6.45 -1.60
CA ASN A 110 -12.35 5.90 -0.39
C ASN A 110 -13.40 5.49 0.65
N GLN A 111 -14.46 6.28 0.82
CA GLN A 111 -15.55 5.95 1.74
C GLN A 111 -16.31 4.70 1.27
N ALA A 112 -16.71 4.65 0.00
CA ALA A 112 -17.45 3.51 -0.55
C ALA A 112 -16.66 2.19 -0.47
N ASN A 113 -15.34 2.23 -0.73
CA ASN A 113 -14.50 1.05 -0.58
C ASN A 113 -14.27 0.69 0.88
N ALA A 114 -14.06 1.69 1.75
CA ALA A 114 -13.96 1.46 3.18
C ALA A 114 -15.20 0.74 3.69
N ASP A 115 -16.41 1.21 3.36
CA ASP A 115 -17.68 0.63 3.82
C ASP A 115 -17.91 -0.82 3.40
N ALA A 116 -17.25 -1.25 2.32
CA ALA A 116 -17.32 -2.63 1.85
C ALA A 116 -16.33 -3.58 2.54
N ILE A 117 -15.28 -3.07 3.20
CA ILE A 117 -14.30 -3.89 3.93
C ILE A 117 -14.87 -4.22 5.32
N THR A 118 -15.07 -5.50 5.61
CA THR A 118 -15.64 -5.96 6.89
C THR A 118 -14.82 -7.04 7.57
N GLU A 119 -13.92 -7.66 6.83
CA GLU A 119 -13.03 -8.73 7.25
C GLU A 119 -11.95 -8.20 8.18
N GLN A 120 -11.56 -9.04 9.15
CA GLN A 120 -10.45 -8.75 10.06
C GLN A 120 -9.14 -9.31 9.53
N TYR A 121 -8.09 -8.53 9.72
CA TYR A 121 -6.71 -8.84 9.38
C TYR A 121 -5.81 -8.44 10.55
N ASP A 122 -4.65 -9.07 10.68
CA ASP A 122 -3.64 -8.64 11.65
C ASP A 122 -2.92 -7.39 11.14
N TYR A 123 -2.66 -7.34 9.82
CA TYR A 123 -1.97 -6.24 9.16
C TYR A 123 -2.65 -5.87 7.84
N VAL A 124 -2.73 -4.57 7.55
CA VAL A 124 -3.25 -4.03 6.29
C VAL A 124 -2.24 -3.05 5.69
N TYR A 125 -1.72 -3.39 4.51
CA TYR A 125 -0.91 -2.51 3.68
C TYR A 125 -1.77 -1.77 2.68
N VAL A 126 -1.70 -0.44 2.70
CA VAL A 126 -2.35 0.42 1.71
C VAL A 126 -1.28 1.06 0.85
N HIS A 127 -1.27 0.75 -0.44
CA HIS A 127 -0.27 1.22 -1.38
C HIS A 127 -0.70 2.50 -2.09
N ASP A 128 0.19 3.49 -2.07
CA ASP A 128 0.09 4.78 -2.74
C ASP A 128 -1.09 5.68 -2.28
N PRO A 129 -1.23 6.91 -2.81
CA PRO A 129 -2.25 7.85 -2.35
C PRO A 129 -3.70 7.47 -2.68
N GLN A 130 -3.96 6.59 -3.65
CA GLN A 130 -5.32 6.34 -4.14
C GLN A 130 -6.22 5.77 -3.04
N PRO A 131 -5.83 4.72 -2.29
CA PRO A 131 -6.64 4.14 -1.23
C PRO A 131 -6.24 4.63 0.17
N ALA A 132 -5.40 5.66 0.29
CA ALA A 132 -4.86 6.12 1.58
C ALA A 132 -5.93 6.68 2.54
N GLY A 133 -7.16 6.92 2.06
CA GLY A 133 -8.28 7.38 2.87
C GLY A 133 -9.05 6.28 3.58
N LEU A 134 -8.82 5.01 3.23
CA LEU A 134 -9.63 3.89 3.72
C LEU A 134 -9.69 3.84 5.25
N LEU A 135 -8.54 3.95 5.92
CA LEU A 135 -8.48 3.87 7.39
C LEU A 135 -9.31 4.95 8.09
N HIS A 136 -9.35 6.16 7.52
CA HIS A 136 -10.16 7.25 8.08
C HIS A 136 -11.63 6.85 8.14
N TYR A 137 -12.19 6.39 7.02
CA TYR A 137 -13.60 6.01 6.93
C TYR A 137 -13.92 4.74 7.71
N ILE A 138 -12.99 3.78 7.78
CA ILE A 138 -13.13 2.63 8.67
C ILE A 138 -13.22 3.08 10.13
N ARG A 139 -12.34 3.99 10.57
CA ARG A 139 -12.35 4.52 11.95
C ARG A 139 -13.60 5.30 12.33
N LEU A 140 -14.33 5.86 11.35
CA LEU A 140 -15.62 6.50 11.62
C LEU A 140 -16.69 5.51 12.09
N ARG A 141 -16.62 4.24 11.68
CA ARG A 141 -17.58 3.19 12.07
C ARG A 141 -17.02 2.15 13.04
N ASP A 142 -15.70 1.92 13.00
CA ASP A 142 -14.97 1.04 13.90
C ASP A 142 -13.66 1.71 14.33
N ALA A 143 -13.68 2.33 15.51
CA ALA A 143 -12.54 3.10 16.02
C ALA A 143 -11.25 2.27 16.15
N GLY A 144 -11.36 0.94 16.22
CA GLY A 144 -10.25 -0.01 16.27
C GLY A 144 -9.59 -0.32 14.93
N GLY A 145 -10.09 0.22 13.81
CA GLY A 145 -9.51 -0.07 12.48
C GLY A 145 -9.65 -1.55 12.09
N LEU A 146 -10.75 -2.18 12.48
CA LEU A 146 -11.02 -3.63 12.37
C LEU A 146 -10.03 -4.51 13.14
N GLY A 147 -9.37 -3.94 14.17
CA GLY A 147 -8.38 -4.65 14.99
C GLY A 147 -7.02 -4.83 14.33
N ALA A 148 -6.82 -4.30 13.11
CA ALA A 148 -5.59 -4.46 12.35
C ALA A 148 -4.56 -3.36 12.63
N LYS A 149 -3.29 -3.66 12.36
CA LYS A 149 -2.24 -2.65 12.19
C LYS A 149 -2.22 -2.16 10.75
N TRP A 150 -2.31 -0.84 10.57
CA TRP A 150 -2.41 -0.23 9.26
C TRP A 150 -1.09 0.41 8.85
N ILE A 151 -0.60 0.03 7.67
CA ILE A 151 0.66 0.49 7.10
C ILE A 151 0.39 1.19 5.79
N TRP A 152 0.79 2.45 5.67
CA TRP A 152 0.75 3.17 4.41
C TRP A 152 2.08 3.00 3.68
N ARG A 153 2.06 2.41 2.48
CA ARG A 153 3.25 2.24 1.65
C ARG A 153 3.23 3.25 0.52
N CYS A 154 4.04 4.30 0.63
CA CYS A 154 4.23 5.29 -0.41
C CYS A 154 5.35 4.85 -1.36
N HIS A 155 5.04 4.73 -2.66
CA HIS A 155 6.03 4.40 -3.69
C HIS A 155 6.50 5.65 -4.46
N LEU A 156 5.98 6.83 -4.12
CA LEU A 156 6.29 8.09 -4.78
C LEU A 156 7.48 8.80 -4.12
N ASP A 157 8.18 9.60 -4.93
CA ASP A 157 9.01 10.68 -4.42
C ASP A 157 8.11 11.86 -4.03
N THR A 158 8.10 12.24 -2.76
CA THR A 158 7.26 13.34 -2.24
C THR A 158 8.06 14.59 -1.84
N THR A 159 9.36 14.62 -2.13
CA THR A 159 10.25 15.78 -1.85
C THR A 159 9.64 17.09 -2.32
N GLU A 160 9.28 17.13 -3.60
CA GLU A 160 8.73 18.30 -4.28
C GLU A 160 7.18 18.36 -4.25
N ALA A 161 6.50 17.55 -3.43
CA ALA A 161 5.03 17.51 -3.43
C ALA A 161 4.41 18.90 -3.19
N LEU A 162 3.36 19.25 -3.93
CA LEU A 162 2.66 20.51 -3.66
C LEU A 162 2.07 20.51 -2.24
N PRO A 163 2.28 21.57 -1.44
CA PRO A 163 1.80 21.62 -0.06
C PRO A 163 0.31 21.33 0.10
N GLU A 164 -0.53 21.86 -0.79
CA GLU A 164 -1.99 21.67 -0.74
C GLU A 164 -2.41 20.21 -0.86
N VAL A 165 -1.73 19.44 -1.73
CA VAL A 165 -2.03 18.02 -1.94
C VAL A 165 -1.41 17.18 -0.83
N TRP A 166 -0.20 17.53 -0.40
CA TRP A 166 0.45 16.87 0.74
C TRP A 166 -0.39 17.02 2.01
N ASP A 167 -0.80 18.23 2.38
CA ASP A 167 -1.58 18.48 3.60
C ASP A 167 -2.96 17.81 3.55
N PHE A 168 -3.59 17.77 2.37
CA PHE A 168 -4.81 16.99 2.17
C PHE A 168 -4.59 15.50 2.49
N LEU A 169 -3.55 14.89 1.91
CA LEU A 169 -3.26 13.46 2.12
C LEU A 169 -2.76 13.17 3.54
N ARG A 170 -1.95 14.07 4.10
CA ARG A 170 -1.38 13.98 5.45
C ARG A 170 -2.47 13.76 6.50
N GLY A 171 -3.58 14.48 6.39
CA GLY A 171 -4.72 14.30 7.30
C GLY A 171 -5.30 12.88 7.36
N TYR A 172 -5.04 12.05 6.34
CA TYR A 172 -5.43 10.64 6.30
C TYR A 172 -4.29 9.71 6.73
N VAL A 173 -3.06 9.96 6.27
CA VAL A 173 -1.92 9.07 6.54
C VAL A 173 -1.39 9.17 7.98
N GLU A 174 -1.64 10.27 8.68
CA GLU A 174 -1.35 10.44 10.12
C GLU A 174 -2.09 9.44 11.01
N LEU A 175 -3.15 8.80 10.50
CA LEU A 175 -3.93 7.81 11.24
C LEU A 175 -3.23 6.44 11.29
N TYR A 176 -2.31 6.16 10.37
CA TYR A 176 -1.68 4.86 10.22
C TYR A 176 -0.72 4.56 11.37
N ASP A 177 -0.48 3.27 11.64
CA ASP A 177 0.51 2.85 12.65
C ASP A 177 1.93 3.00 12.12
N ALA A 178 2.13 2.77 10.82
CA ALA A 178 3.41 2.91 10.15
C ALA A 178 3.26 3.50 8.74
N ALA A 179 4.30 4.17 8.27
CA ALA A 179 4.43 4.63 6.90
C ALA A 179 5.78 4.18 6.33
N VAL A 180 5.76 3.63 5.12
CA VAL A 180 6.92 3.05 4.47
C VAL A 180 7.24 3.81 3.19
N PHE A 181 8.47 4.30 3.07
CA PHE A 181 8.97 5.02 1.89
C PHE A 181 10.11 4.27 1.20
N THR A 182 10.41 4.62 -0.05
CA THR A 182 11.51 4.00 -0.81
C THR A 182 12.88 4.57 -0.45
N MET A 183 12.96 5.81 0.00
CA MET A 183 14.19 6.47 0.44
C MET A 183 13.91 7.45 1.59
N ASP A 184 14.88 7.64 2.51
CA ASP A 184 14.78 8.58 3.64
C ASP A 184 14.42 10.01 3.20
N GLY A 185 14.97 10.45 2.06
CA GLY A 185 14.74 11.79 1.54
C GLY A 185 13.32 12.05 1.04
N TYR A 186 12.48 11.02 0.86
CA TYR A 186 11.15 11.17 0.28
C TYR A 186 10.09 11.58 1.29
N VAL A 187 10.45 11.77 2.57
CA VAL A 187 9.53 12.22 3.62
C VAL A 187 9.52 13.75 3.65
N LYS A 188 8.44 14.37 3.17
CA LYS A 188 8.35 15.84 3.08
C LYS A 188 8.35 16.55 4.44
N SER A 189 7.74 15.94 5.44
CA SER A 189 7.60 16.48 6.79
C SER A 189 7.50 15.34 7.80
N GLU A 190 7.75 15.63 9.08
CA GLU A 190 7.47 14.66 10.16
C GLU A 190 6.02 14.16 10.04
N LEU A 191 5.86 12.84 10.18
CA LEU A 191 4.59 12.13 10.23
C LEU A 191 4.51 11.44 11.59
N GLY A 192 3.30 11.38 12.16
CA GLY A 192 3.00 10.63 13.38
C GLY A 192 3.27 9.11 13.33
N PRO A 193 2.99 8.37 12.22
CA PRO A 193 3.31 6.95 12.11
C PRO A 193 4.79 6.62 12.27
N GLN A 194 5.08 5.37 12.66
CA GLN A 194 6.46 4.86 12.60
C GLN A 194 6.96 4.82 11.16
N LEU A 195 8.12 5.40 10.91
CA LEU A 195 8.71 5.44 9.58
C LEU A 195 9.62 4.23 9.33
N ALA A 196 9.48 3.62 8.17
CA ALA A 196 10.39 2.60 7.68
C ALA A 196 10.81 2.91 6.23
N ILE A 197 12.08 2.67 5.93
CA ILE A 197 12.59 2.80 4.55
C ILE A 197 12.81 1.41 3.99
N ILE A 198 12.09 1.09 2.92
CA ILE A 198 12.22 -0.16 2.17
C ILE A 198 12.45 0.22 0.71
N PRO A 199 13.69 0.07 0.19
CA PRO A 199 14.00 0.36 -1.21
C PRO A 199 13.12 -0.45 -2.18
N PRO A 200 12.93 0.03 -3.43
CA PRO A 200 12.30 -0.78 -4.45
C PRO A 200 13.15 -2.03 -4.73
N ALA A 201 12.49 -3.11 -5.11
CA ALA A 201 13.13 -4.36 -5.50
C ALA A 201 12.62 -4.80 -6.88
N ILE A 202 13.45 -5.58 -7.57
CA ILE A 202 13.09 -6.27 -8.80
C ILE A 202 13.01 -7.77 -8.51
N ASP A 203 12.16 -8.47 -9.25
CA ASP A 203 12.10 -9.91 -9.18
C ASP A 203 13.04 -10.55 -10.23
N PRO A 204 14.16 -11.17 -9.81
CA PRO A 204 15.11 -11.79 -10.74
C PRO A 204 14.58 -13.05 -11.44
N THR A 205 13.40 -13.56 -11.06
CA THR A 205 12.76 -14.71 -11.70
C THR A 205 11.63 -14.29 -12.66
N SER A 206 11.27 -13.00 -12.69
CA SER A 206 10.30 -12.48 -13.63
C SER A 206 10.94 -12.35 -15.02
N THR A 207 10.35 -13.03 -16.01
CA THR A 207 10.75 -13.01 -17.43
C THR A 207 9.76 -12.23 -18.28
#